data_AF-A0A6G2DG00-F1
#
_entry.id   AF-A0A6G2DG00-F1
#
_cell.length_a   1.000
_cell.length_b   1.000
_cell.length_c   1.000
_cell.angle_alpha   90.00
_cell.angle_beta   90.00
_cell.angle_gamma   90.00
#
_symmetry.space_group_name_H-M   'P 1'
#
loop_
_entity.id
_entity.type
_entity.pdbx_description
1 polymer ?
#
loop_
_entity_poly.entity_id
_entity_poly.type
_entity_poly.pdbx_seq_one_letter_code
_entity_poly.pdbx_strand_id
1 'polypeptide(L)'
;FKDQKEDIFDYIPPQKTNQIFTPKRVVKRMVDDLEKENPGIFDDPSKTFIDLYMKSGLYIAELVKRLYNSNGLKEAFPNPEERLKHILEKQVYGFAPSEIIY
;
A
#
# COMPACT_ATOMS: atom_id res chain seq x y z
N PHE A 1 -0.32 -2.39 11.72
CA PHE A 1 -1.56 -1.59 11.72
C PHE A 1 -2.68 -2.45 12.30
N LYS A 2 -3.45 -1.97 13.30
CA LYS A 2 -4.68 -2.66 13.72
C LYS A 2 -5.73 -2.46 12.62
N ASP A 3 -6.51 -3.49 12.29
CA ASP A 3 -7.71 -3.32 11.48
C ASP A 3 -8.69 -2.43 12.25
N GLN A 4 -8.74 -1.15 11.88
CA GLN A 4 -9.73 -0.20 12.39
C GLN A 4 -11.01 -0.32 11.56
N LYS A 5 -12.16 -0.17 12.22
CA LYS A 5 -13.48 -0.25 11.58
C LYS A 5 -13.75 0.92 10.64
N GLU A 6 -13.10 2.05 10.89
CA GLU A 6 -13.15 3.27 10.09
C GLU A 6 -11.93 3.36 9.19
N ASP A 7 -12.12 3.79 7.94
CA ASP A 7 -11.05 3.99 6.99
C ASP A 7 -10.88 5.48 6.70
N ILE A 8 -9.64 5.97 6.82
CA ILE A 8 -9.29 7.37 6.56
C ILE A 8 -9.72 7.83 5.15
N PHE A 9 -9.76 6.92 4.17
CA PHE A 9 -10.21 7.25 2.81
C PHE A 9 -11.71 7.56 2.72
N ASP A 10 -12.52 7.12 3.68
CA ASP A 10 -13.96 7.41 3.72
C ASP A 10 -14.23 8.87 4.11
N TYR A 11 -13.23 9.57 4.66
CA TYR A 11 -13.29 11.00 4.99
C TYR A 11 -12.81 11.91 3.85
N ILE A 12 -12.32 11.34 2.74
CA ILE A 12 -11.97 12.14 1.58
C ILE A 12 -13.27 12.56 0.89
N PRO A 13 -13.61 13.87 0.86
CA PRO A 13 -14.85 14.32 0.26
C PRO A 13 -14.86 13.94 -1.23
N PRO A 14 -16.02 13.57 -1.80
CA PRO A 14 -16.13 13.31 -3.22
C PRO A 14 -15.67 14.56 -3.98
N GLN A 15 -14.51 14.48 -4.63
CA GLN A 15 -13.98 15.59 -5.39
C GLN A 15 -14.90 15.86 -6.60
N LYS A 16 -15.00 17.13 -7.03
CA LYS A 16 -15.86 17.56 -8.15
C LYS A 16 -15.50 16.93 -9.51
N THR A 17 -14.36 16.26 -9.58
CA THR A 17 -13.94 15.47 -10.75
C THR A 17 -14.45 14.05 -10.57
N ASN A 18 -14.92 13.38 -11.63
CA ASN A 18 -15.30 11.96 -11.61
C ASN A 18 -14.09 11.08 -11.23
N GLN A 19 -13.72 11.05 -9.95
CA GLN A 19 -12.57 10.32 -9.47
C GLN A 19 -12.94 8.85 -9.35
N ILE A 20 -12.63 8.11 -10.40
CA ILE A 20 -12.68 6.65 -10.38
C ILE A 20 -11.51 6.19 -9.51
N PHE A 21 -11.81 5.61 -8.35
CA PHE A 21 -10.84 4.89 -7.54
C PHE A 21 -11.13 3.40 -7.63
N THR A 22 -10.07 2.59 -7.60
CA THR A 22 -10.20 1.13 -7.53
C THR A 22 -10.91 0.77 -6.22
N PRO A 23 -12.05 0.06 -6.24
CA PRO A 23 -12.76 -0.30 -5.01
C PRO A 23 -11.85 -1.09 -4.06
N LYS A 24 -11.94 -0.85 -2.74
CA LYS A 24 -11.07 -1.50 -1.73
C LYS A 24 -11.05 -3.03 -1.84
N ARG A 25 -12.18 -3.66 -2.15
CA ARG A 25 -12.28 -5.12 -2.37
C ARG A 25 -11.41 -5.59 -3.54
N VAL A 26 -11.36 -4.80 -4.62
CA VAL A 26 -10.54 -5.09 -5.80
C VAL A 26 -9.07 -4.90 -5.46
N VAL A 27 -8.71 -3.82 -4.76
CA VAL A 27 -7.34 -3.57 -4.29
C VAL A 27 -6.82 -4.73 -3.43
N LYS A 28 -7.59 -5.17 -2.43
CA LYS A 28 -7.23 -6.33 -1.58
C LYS A 28 -7.01 -7.58 -2.40
N ARG A 29 -7.94 -7.88 -3.33
CA ARG A 29 -7.82 -9.02 -4.24
C ARG A 29 -6.54 -8.95 -5.08
N MET A 30 -6.19 -7.77 -5.62
CA MET A 30 -4.95 -7.62 -6.40
C MET A 30 -3.69 -7.94 -5.58
N VAL A 31 -3.64 -7.51 -4.32
CA VAL A 31 -2.50 -7.80 -3.42
C VAL A 31 -2.49 -9.28 -3.01
N ASP A 32 -3.66 -9.89 -2.80
CA ASP A 32 -3.79 -11.33 -2.53
C ASP A 32 -3.34 -12.19 -3.72
N ASP A 33 -3.77 -11.83 -4.94
CA ASP A 33 -3.39 -12.53 -6.16
C ASP A 33 -1.88 -12.40 -6.41
N LEU A 34 -1.28 -11.23 -6.13
CA LEU A 34 0.17 -11.02 -6.25
C LEU A 34 0.98 -11.98 -5.35
N GLU A 35 0.58 -12.14 -4.09
CA GLU A 35 1.19 -13.11 -3.16
C GLU A 35 0.97 -14.55 -3.62
N LYS A 36 -0.22 -14.86 -4.14
CA LYS A 36 -0.54 -16.20 -4.63
C LYS A 36 0.34 -16.59 -5.82
N GLU A 37 0.60 -15.66 -6.72
CA GLU A 37 1.50 -15.85 -7.87
C GLU A 37 2.98 -15.85 -7.47
N ASN A 38 3.33 -15.13 -6.39
CA ASN A 38 4.70 -14.98 -5.90
C ASN A 38 4.77 -15.23 -4.38
N PRO A 39 4.72 -16.49 -3.93
CA PRO A 39 4.70 -16.79 -2.50
C PRO A 39 5.92 -16.21 -1.76
N GLY A 40 5.67 -15.50 -0.66
CA GLY A 40 6.67 -14.85 0.17
C GLY A 40 7.17 -13.50 -0.37
N ILE A 41 6.56 -12.93 -1.42
CA ILE A 41 7.05 -11.68 -2.03
C ILE A 41 7.06 -10.51 -1.04
N PHE A 42 6.19 -10.51 -0.03
CA PHE A 42 6.13 -9.47 1.00
C PHE A 42 7.05 -9.70 2.21
N ASP A 43 7.75 -10.84 2.28
CA ASP A 43 8.68 -11.15 3.38
C ASP A 43 10.13 -10.73 3.07
N ASP A 44 10.44 -10.40 1.81
CA ASP A 44 11.78 -10.01 1.36
C ASP A 44 11.99 -8.48 1.43
N PRO A 45 12.92 -7.97 2.26
CA PRO A 45 13.17 -6.54 2.44
C PRO A 45 13.83 -5.86 1.23
N SER A 46 14.31 -6.64 0.24
CA SER A 46 14.94 -6.13 -0.98
C SER A 46 13.95 -5.90 -2.13
N LYS A 47 12.73 -6.44 -2.04
CA LYS A 47 11.70 -6.29 -3.07
C LYS A 47 11.11 -4.89 -3.07
N THR A 48 10.88 -4.37 -4.27
CA THR A 48 10.27 -3.06 -4.50
C THR A 48 8.96 -3.21 -5.27
N PHE A 49 8.02 -2.32 -4.98
CA PHE A 49 6.67 -2.29 -5.52
C PHE A 49 6.38 -0.88 -6.02
N ILE A 50 5.73 -0.77 -7.17
CA ILE A 50 5.42 0.52 -7.79
C ILE A 50 4.01 0.57 -8.34
N ASP A 51 3.34 1.70 -8.16
CA ASP A 51 2.11 2.08 -8.86
C ASP A 51 2.43 3.24 -9.82
N LEU A 52 2.43 2.95 -11.13
CA LEU A 52 2.81 3.91 -12.18
C LEU A 52 1.67 4.87 -12.56
N TYR A 53 0.44 4.64 -12.09
CA TYR A 53 -0.73 5.46 -12.42
C TYR A 53 -1.53 5.74 -11.16
N MET A 54 -0.81 6.12 -10.12
CA MET A 54 -1.36 6.35 -8.79
C MET A 54 -2.26 7.58 -8.78
N LYS A 55 -3.45 7.44 -8.17
CA LYS A 55 -4.34 8.55 -7.83
C LYS A 55 -4.48 8.71 -6.33
N SER A 56 -5.55 8.21 -5.73
CA SER A 56 -5.80 8.27 -4.28
C SER A 56 -4.86 7.38 -3.45
N GLY A 57 -4.04 6.56 -4.10
CA GLY A 57 -3.02 5.76 -3.43
C GLY A 57 -3.50 4.51 -2.70
N LEU A 58 -4.74 4.07 -2.96
CA LEU A 58 -5.32 2.89 -2.29
C LEU A 58 -4.47 1.62 -2.46
N TYR A 59 -3.92 1.38 -3.65
CA TYR A 59 -3.09 0.20 -3.91
C TYR A 59 -1.77 0.23 -3.12
N ILE A 60 -1.08 1.36 -3.15
CA ILE A 60 0.13 1.62 -2.36
C ILE A 60 -0.13 1.48 -0.86
N ALA A 61 -1.25 2.01 -0.36
CA ALA A 61 -1.61 1.88 1.05
C ALA A 61 -1.81 0.41 1.46
N GLU A 62 -2.43 -0.41 0.60
CA GLU A 62 -2.60 -1.84 0.86
C GLU A 62 -1.26 -2.60 0.83
N LEU A 63 -0.35 -2.25 -0.09
CA LEU A 63 1.01 -2.82 -0.12
C LEU A 63 1.79 -2.49 1.17
N VAL A 64 1.75 -1.23 1.62
CA VAL A 64 2.38 -0.81 2.88
C VAL A 64 1.82 -1.61 4.07
N LYS A 65 0.50 -1.81 4.14
CA LYS A 65 -0.13 -2.62 5.20
C LYS A 65 0.35 -4.06 5.16
N ARG A 66 0.46 -4.65 3.97
CA ARG A 66 0.91 -6.03 3.80
C ARG A 66 2.37 -6.20 4.22
N LEU A 67 3.27 -5.36 3.71
CA LEU A 67 4.70 -5.35 4.07
C LEU A 67 4.91 -5.11 5.56
N TYR A 68 4.23 -4.12 6.14
CA TYR A 68 4.40 -3.77 7.56
C TYR A 68 4.01 -4.91 8.50
N ASN A 69 3.02 -5.71 8.11
CA ASN A 69 2.52 -6.83 8.90
C ASN A 69 3.16 -8.17 8.54
N SER A 70 4.03 -8.25 7.53
CA SER A 70 4.70 -9.50 7.14
C SER A 70 5.64 -10.01 8.23
N ASN A 71 5.84 -11.32 8.30
CA ASN A 71 6.69 -11.90 9.33
C ASN A 71 8.17 -11.66 8.98
N GLY A 72 8.53 -11.79 7.70
CA GLY A 72 9.90 -11.53 7.23
C GLY A 72 10.34 -10.09 7.52
N LEU A 73 9.48 -9.09 7.31
CA LEU A 73 9.86 -7.71 7.64
C LEU A 73 9.85 -7.42 9.13
N LYS A 74 8.99 -8.08 9.93
CA LYS A 74 9.04 -7.96 11.40
C LYS A 74 10.33 -8.53 11.97
N GLU A 75 10.84 -9.61 11.38
CA GLU A 75 12.11 -10.22 11.78
C GLU A 75 13.31 -9.37 11.31
N ALA A 76 13.30 -8.91 10.06
CA ALA A 76 14.37 -8.07 9.51
C ALA A 76 14.43 -6.67 10.16
N PHE A 77 13.27 -6.10 10.50
CA PHE A 77 13.14 -4.80 11.15
C PHE A 77 12.19 -4.91 12.35
N PRO A 78 12.67 -5.36 13.53
CA PRO A 78 11.84 -5.51 14.72
C PRO A 78 11.25 -4.19 15.21
N ASN A 79 11.99 -3.09 15.09
CA ASN A 79 11.52 -1.76 15.42
C ASN A 79 10.41 -1.32 14.43
N PRO A 80 9.19 -1.02 14.91
CA PRO A 80 8.08 -0.64 14.04
C PRO A 80 8.29 0.64 13.23
N GLU A 81 9.01 1.62 13.76
CA GLU A 81 9.29 2.89 13.07
C GLU A 81 10.35 2.70 11.99
N GLU A 82 11.42 1.97 12.27
CA GLU A 82 12.44 1.63 11.28
C GLU A 82 11.86 0.78 10.15
N ARG A 83 10.99 -0.18 10.46
CA ARG A 83 10.27 -0.99 9.46
C ARG A 83 9.42 -0.12 8.55
N LEU A 84 8.61 0.78 9.13
CA LEU A 84 7.78 1.68 8.34
C LEU A 84 8.64 2.61 7.47
N LYS A 85 9.73 3.16 8.04
CA LYS A 85 10.68 4.00 7.31
C LYS A 85 11.28 3.26 6.13
N HIS A 86 11.76 2.03 6.32
CA HIS A 86 12.32 1.22 5.23
C HIS A 86 11.29 0.94 4.13
N ILE A 87 10.06 0.57 4.51
CA ILE A 87 8.98 0.33 3.54
C ILE A 87 8.73 1.58 2.68
N LEU A 88 8.59 2.74 3.32
CA LEU A 88 8.24 3.99 2.63
C LEU A 88 9.41 4.60 1.83
N GLU A 89 10.66 4.43 2.27
CA GLU A 89 11.83 5.00 1.59
C GLU A 89 12.45 4.08 0.54
N LYS A 90 12.29 2.76 0.68
CA LYS A 90 13.08 1.77 -0.06
C LYS A 90 12.27 0.70 -0.78
N GLN A 91 11.00 0.48 -0.42
CA GLN A 91 10.22 -0.62 -1.03
C GLN A 91 9.01 -0.15 -1.82
N VAL A 92 8.44 1.00 -1.52
CA VAL A 92 7.15 1.41 -2.09
C VAL A 92 7.28 2.73 -2.83
N TYR A 93 6.90 2.72 -4.11
CA TYR A 93 7.03 3.85 -5.02
C TYR A 93 5.69 4.15 -5.68
N GLY A 94 5.40 5.43 -5.90
CA GLY A 94 4.20 5.86 -6.61
C GLY A 94 4.55 6.94 -7.64
N PHE A 95 3.96 6.84 -8.83
CA PHE A 95 3.97 7.91 -9.81
C PHE A 95 2.53 8.40 -10.02
N ALA A 96 2.30 9.66 -9.71
CA ALA A 96 1.04 10.33 -9.96
C ALA A 96 1.22 11.31 -11.13
N PRO A 97 0.61 11.04 -12.31
CA PRO A 97 0.76 11.90 -13.49
C PRO A 97 0.04 13.25 -13.38
N SER A 98 -0.74 13.44 -12.31
CA SER A 98 -1.46 14.68 -12.01
C SER A 98 -1.33 15.01 -10.52
N GLU A 99 -1.52 16.28 -10.16
CA GLU A 99 -1.64 16.70 -8.76
C GLU A 99 -2.78 15.92 -8.08
N ILE A 100 -2.48 15.37 -6.90
CA ILE A 100 -3.40 14.48 -6.16
C ILE A 100 -4.39 15.31 -5.32
N ILE A 101 -4.02 16.52 -4.91
CA ILE A 101 -4.83 17.40 -4.04
C ILE A 101 -4.82 18.81 -4.64
N TYR A 102 -6.01 19.38 -4.84
CA TYR A 102 -6.28 20.80 -5.09
C TYR A 102 -6.91 21.42 -3.85
#